data_AF-V6LKR3-F1
#
_entry.id   AF-V6LKR3-F1
#
_cell.length_a   1.000
_cell.length_b   1.000
_cell.length_c   1.000
_cell.angle_alpha   90.00
_cell.angle_beta   90.00
_cell.angle_gamma   90.00
#
_symmetry.space_group_name_H-M   'P 1'
#
loop_
_entity.id
_entity.type
_entity.pdbx_description
1 polymer ?
#
loop_
_entity_poly.entity_id
_entity_poly.type
_entity_poly.pdbx_seq_one_letter_code
_entity_poly.pdbx_strand_id
1 'polypeptide(L)'
;MIQNLPIYHSIFDEIDTDKSGEVDLVELRCALNQLNINMGDSTLNQLVSIVNVSDKPSMNRQEFVHFLYIFENADPKNIPQILFLAADSDFSGNIDVEELFFIIKKLDGSVQKDDIKFAMDKLATNGQMNYDTFSKIVSKLVEK
;
A
#
# COMPACT_ATOMS: atom_id res chain seq x y z
N MET A 1 -15.21 1.64 -2.72
CA MET A 1 -15.56 2.56 -1.61
C MET A 1 -15.15 1.92 -0.30
N ILE A 2 -14.24 2.54 0.43
CA ILE A 2 -13.81 2.10 1.76
C ILE A 2 -14.95 2.37 2.76
N GLN A 3 -15.47 1.34 3.43
CA GLN A 3 -16.58 1.49 4.37
C GLN A 3 -16.18 2.27 5.63
N ASN A 4 -14.92 2.18 6.06
CA ASN A 4 -14.41 2.76 7.31
C ASN A 4 -13.66 4.09 7.13
N LEU A 5 -13.79 4.76 5.97
CA LEU A 5 -13.03 5.98 5.67
C LEU A 5 -13.16 7.09 6.74
N PRO A 6 -14.35 7.39 7.31
CA PRO A 6 -14.45 8.37 8.39
C PRO A 6 -13.69 7.99 9.66
N ILE A 7 -13.65 6.70 9.98
CA ILE A 7 -12.93 6.17 11.15
C ILE A 7 -11.43 6.34 10.93
N TYR A 8 -10.92 6.04 9.73
CA TYR A 8 -9.51 6.20 9.42
C TYR A 8 -9.04 7.66 9.51
N HIS A 9 -9.89 8.61 9.10
CA HIS A 9 -9.59 10.03 9.27
C HIS A 9 -9.59 10.47 10.73
N SER A 10 -10.52 9.95 11.55
CA SER A 10 -10.52 10.22 12.99
C SER A 10 -9.26 9.67 13.66
N ILE A 11 -8.84 8.46 13.29
CA ILE A 11 -7.61 7.85 13.81
C ILE A 11 -6.39 8.69 13.40
N PHE A 12 -6.34 9.19 12.16
CA PHE A 12 -5.28 10.10 11.75
C PHE A 12 -5.21 11.34 12.65
N ASP A 13 -6.36 12.00 12.91
CA ASP A 13 -6.42 13.22 13.71
C ASP A 13 -6.01 12.99 15.18
N GLU A 14 -6.17 11.77 15.69
CA GLU A 14 -5.75 11.39 17.04
C GLU A 14 -4.25 11.09 17.13
N ILE A 15 -3.67 10.57 16.05
CA ILE A 15 -2.27 10.12 16.00
C ILE A 15 -1.30 11.23 15.59
N ASP A 16 -1.75 12.17 14.74
CA ASP A 16 -1.01 13.40 14.38
C ASP A 16 -0.98 14.36 15.59
N THR A 17 -0.17 14.00 16.58
CA THR A 17 -0.13 14.63 17.90
C THR A 17 0.47 16.02 17.85
N ASP A 18 1.43 16.23 16.94
CA ASP A 18 2.07 17.52 16.73
C ASP A 18 1.31 18.42 15.73
N LYS A 19 0.26 17.88 15.09
CA LYS A 19 -0.57 18.56 14.09
C LYS A 19 0.21 19.03 12.88
N SER A 20 1.24 18.28 12.49
CA SER A 20 2.03 18.53 11.30
C SER A 20 1.22 18.30 10.01
N GLY A 21 0.12 17.54 10.10
CA GLY A 21 -0.66 17.10 8.94
C GLY A 21 -0.06 15.87 8.25
N GLU A 22 0.95 15.25 8.86
CA GLU A 22 1.58 14.00 8.46
C GLU A 22 1.74 13.11 9.70
N VAL A 23 1.89 11.79 9.52
CA VAL A 23 2.12 10.84 10.62
C VAL A 23 3.49 10.22 10.44
N ASP A 24 4.38 10.43 11.40
CA ASP A 24 5.70 9.83 11.39
C ASP A 24 5.71 8.41 12.02
N LEU A 25 6.85 7.72 11.95
CA LEU A 25 7.00 6.37 12.51
C LEU A 25 6.87 6.35 14.05
N VAL A 26 7.22 7.43 14.74
CA VAL A 26 7.13 7.52 16.20
C VAL A 26 5.67 7.63 16.62
N GLU A 27 4.91 8.50 15.97
CA GLU A 27 3.47 8.68 16.19
C GLU A 27 2.70 7.40 15.88
N LEU A 28 2.98 6.79 14.72
CA LEU A 28 2.39 5.51 14.33
C LEU A 28 2.68 4.41 15.36
N ARG A 29 3.92 4.30 15.83
CA ARG A 29 4.32 3.30 16.83
C ARG A 29 3.62 3.54 18.17
N CYS A 30 3.52 4.80 18.59
CA CYS A 30 2.80 5.17 19.81
C CYS A 30 1.33 4.74 19.73
N ALA A 31 0.68 5.02 18.60
CA ALA A 31 -0.71 4.66 18.37
C ALA A 31 -0.95 3.15 18.37
N LEU A 32 -0.14 2.38 17.65
CA LEU A 32 -0.24 0.92 17.62
C LEU A 32 -0.08 0.33 19.03
N ASN A 33 0.85 0.86 19.83
CA ASN A 33 1.03 0.45 21.22
C ASN A 33 -0.20 0.79 22.09
N GLN A 34 -0.78 1.97 21.94
CA GLN A 34 -1.99 2.37 22.67
C GLN A 34 -3.20 1.48 22.35
N LEU A 35 -3.29 1.02 21.11
CA LEU A 35 -4.34 0.09 20.65
C LEU A 35 -4.04 -1.38 21.00
N ASN A 36 -2.94 -1.67 21.71
CA ASN A 36 -2.44 -3.02 21.99
C ASN A 36 -2.21 -3.88 20.73
N ILE A 37 -1.89 -3.23 19.61
CA ILE A 37 -1.54 -3.89 18.36
C ILE A 37 -0.03 -4.15 18.37
N ASN A 38 0.34 -5.42 18.47
CA ASN A 38 1.75 -5.82 18.45
C ASN A 38 2.20 -6.14 17.02
N MET A 39 2.80 -5.16 16.35
CA MET A 39 3.42 -5.32 15.03
C MET A 39 4.95 -5.24 15.15
N GLY A 40 5.63 -6.24 14.58
CA GLY A 40 7.09 -6.24 14.52
C GLY A 40 7.61 -5.09 13.66
N ASP A 41 8.71 -4.45 14.08
CA ASP A 41 9.32 -3.29 13.39
C ASP A 41 9.61 -3.55 11.91
N SER A 42 10.06 -4.77 11.57
CA SER A 42 10.33 -5.13 10.18
C SER A 42 9.06 -5.07 9.32
N THR A 43 7.94 -5.59 9.82
CA THR A 43 6.66 -5.61 9.09
C THR A 43 6.09 -4.20 8.97
N LEU A 44 6.16 -3.41 10.04
CA LEU A 44 5.72 -2.02 10.04
C LEU A 44 6.48 -1.20 9.00
N ASN A 45 7.81 -1.25 9.03
CA ASN A 45 8.66 -0.51 8.10
C ASN A 45 8.43 -0.94 6.64
N GLN A 46 8.21 -2.23 6.39
CA GLN A 46 7.89 -2.73 5.05
C GLN A 46 6.54 -2.18 4.56
N LEU A 47 5.49 -2.26 5.37
CA LEU A 47 4.18 -1.74 5.00
C LEU A 47 4.21 -0.24 4.74
N VAL A 48 4.83 0.53 5.64
CA VAL A 48 5.01 1.99 5.47
C VAL A 48 5.79 2.30 4.19
N SER A 49 6.88 1.59 3.92
CA SER A 49 7.68 1.77 2.71
C SER A 49 6.89 1.52 1.42
N ILE A 50 5.98 0.55 1.43
CA ILE A 50 5.16 0.21 0.26
C ILE A 50 4.10 1.31 0.02
N VAL A 51 3.39 1.78 1.04
CA VAL A 51 2.30 2.78 0.88
C VAL A 51 2.79 4.22 0.70
N ASN A 52 3.99 4.55 1.17
CA ASN A 52 4.51 5.90 1.15
C ASN A 52 5.01 6.29 -0.25
N VAL A 53 4.11 6.75 -1.11
CA VAL A 53 4.40 7.13 -2.50
C VAL A 53 5.23 8.42 -2.56
N SER A 54 5.11 9.28 -1.55
CA SER A 54 5.82 10.55 -1.49
C SER A 54 7.31 10.43 -1.12
N ASP A 55 7.78 9.23 -0.74
CA ASP A 55 9.15 8.94 -0.28
C ASP A 55 9.62 9.87 0.88
N LYS A 56 8.68 10.36 1.68
CA LYS A 56 8.96 11.19 2.86
C LYS A 56 9.27 10.34 4.11
N PRO A 57 9.87 10.89 5.16
CA PRO A 57 10.01 10.19 6.44
C PRO A 57 8.68 9.92 7.16
N SER A 58 7.61 10.57 6.70
CA SER A 58 6.26 10.64 7.27
C SER A 58 5.22 10.30 6.21
N MET A 59 4.03 9.87 6.63
CA MET A 59 2.90 9.59 5.76
C MET A 59 1.90 10.74 5.79
N ASN A 60 1.48 11.21 4.63
CA ASN A 60 0.34 12.10 4.55
C ASN A 60 -0.98 11.34 4.84
N ARG A 61 -2.08 12.08 4.97
CA ARG A 61 -3.40 11.50 5.29
C ARG A 61 -3.86 10.41 4.33
N GLN A 62 -3.61 10.55 3.03
CA GLN A 62 -4.02 9.54 2.05
C GLN A 62 -3.21 8.25 2.21
N GLU A 63 -1.89 8.38 2.39
CA GLU A 63 -0.98 7.25 2.62
C GLU A 63 -1.32 6.51 3.93
N PHE A 64 -1.66 7.25 4.99
CA PHE A 64 -2.07 6.66 6.26
C PHE A 64 -3.44 5.94 6.18
N VAL A 65 -4.41 6.51 5.46
CA VAL A 65 -5.70 5.86 5.17
C VAL A 65 -5.46 4.55 4.41
N HIS A 66 -4.56 4.56 3.44
CA HIS A 66 -4.19 3.38 2.66
C HIS A 66 -3.50 2.32 3.52
N PHE A 67 -2.61 2.76 4.42
CA PHE A 67 -1.96 1.90 5.42
C PHE A 67 -3.00 1.17 6.28
N LEU A 68 -3.97 1.90 6.85
CA LEU A 68 -5.01 1.30 7.69
C LEU A 68 -5.92 0.34 6.90
N TYR A 69 -6.23 0.69 5.64
CA TYR A 69 -6.99 -0.18 4.77
C TYR A 69 -6.28 -1.52 4.55
N ILE A 70 -4.98 -1.51 4.24
CA ILE A 70 -4.19 -2.75 4.08
C ILE A 70 -4.12 -3.50 5.41
N PHE A 71 -3.86 -2.80 6.51
CA PHE A 71 -3.77 -3.40 7.83
C PHE A 71 -5.07 -4.12 8.25
N GLU A 72 -6.23 -3.56 7.92
CA GLU A 72 -7.53 -4.16 8.22
C GLU A 72 -7.91 -5.32 7.26
N ASN A 73 -7.51 -5.24 5.98
CA ASN A 73 -8.04 -6.13 4.94
C ASN A 73 -7.06 -7.19 4.41
N ALA A 74 -5.77 -7.11 4.75
CA ALA A 74 -4.76 -8.08 4.31
C ALA A 74 -4.40 -9.09 5.40
N ASP A 75 -4.15 -10.34 5.00
CA ASP A 75 -3.36 -11.24 5.84
C ASP A 75 -1.88 -10.78 5.80
N PRO A 76 -1.25 -10.45 6.95
CA PRO A 76 0.15 -10.01 7.00
C PRO A 76 1.15 -11.05 6.44
N LYS A 77 0.73 -12.31 6.26
CA LYS A 77 1.53 -13.38 5.65
C LYS A 77 1.31 -13.51 4.14
N ASN A 78 0.27 -12.88 3.59
CA ASN A 78 -0.07 -12.93 2.18
C ASN A 78 0.53 -11.73 1.44
N ILE A 79 1.82 -11.84 1.09
CA ILE A 79 2.55 -10.78 0.39
C ILE A 79 1.87 -10.35 -0.93
N PRO A 80 1.39 -11.26 -1.80
CA PRO A 80 0.64 -10.85 -3.00
C PRO A 80 -0.59 -10.00 -2.69
N GLN A 81 -1.35 -10.31 -1.63
CA GLN A 81 -2.51 -9.53 -1.22
C GLN A 81 -2.11 -8.14 -0.71
N ILE A 82 -1.08 -8.06 0.13
CA ILE A 82 -0.55 -6.78 0.62
C ILE A 82 -0.13 -5.89 -0.56
N LEU A 83 0.64 -6.43 -1.51
CA LEU A 83 1.11 -5.69 -2.67
C LEU A 83 -0.03 -5.27 -3.60
N PHE A 84 -1.06 -6.12 -3.74
CA PHE A 84 -2.24 -5.77 -4.53
C PHE A 84 -2.99 -4.60 -3.91
N LEU A 85 -3.32 -4.69 -2.62
CA LEU A 85 -4.03 -3.64 -1.93
C LEU A 85 -3.21 -2.35 -1.87
N ALA A 86 -1.88 -2.43 -1.78
CA ALA A 86 -1.02 -1.25 -1.81
C ALA A 86 -0.86 -0.63 -3.20
N ALA A 87 -1.04 -1.41 -4.27
CA ALA A 87 -1.07 -0.89 -5.63
C ALA A 87 -2.40 -0.20 -5.94
N ASP A 88 -3.52 -0.76 -5.49
CA ASP A 88 -4.90 -0.23 -5.61
C ASP A 88 -5.08 1.03 -4.74
N SER A 89 -4.54 2.14 -5.22
CA SER A 89 -4.43 3.42 -4.51
C SER A 89 -5.76 4.18 -4.47
N ASP A 90 -6.63 3.94 -5.46
CA ASP A 90 -7.96 4.52 -5.53
C ASP A 90 -9.06 3.63 -4.92
N PHE A 91 -8.69 2.44 -4.44
CA PHE A 91 -9.59 1.44 -3.85
C PHE A 91 -10.70 0.99 -4.81
N SER A 92 -10.40 0.95 -6.11
CA SER A 92 -11.28 0.44 -7.15
C SER A 92 -11.39 -1.08 -7.15
N GLY A 93 -10.48 -1.77 -6.47
CA GLY A 93 -10.38 -3.23 -6.48
C GLY A 93 -9.76 -3.78 -7.76
N ASN A 94 -9.16 -2.91 -8.58
CA ASN A 94 -8.40 -3.26 -9.77
C ASN A 94 -7.17 -2.36 -9.85
N ILE A 95 -6.12 -2.85 -10.50
CA ILE A 95 -4.89 -2.10 -10.71
C ILE A 95 -4.85 -1.56 -12.13
N ASP A 96 -4.63 -0.26 -12.27
CA ASP A 96 -4.37 0.37 -13.57
C ASP A 96 -2.86 0.41 -13.94
N VAL A 97 -2.55 1.03 -15.09
CA VAL A 97 -1.17 1.08 -15.60
C VAL A 97 -0.23 1.95 -14.74
N GLU A 98 -0.74 3.01 -14.12
CA GLU A 98 0.05 3.90 -13.27
C GLU A 98 0.28 3.21 -11.92
N GLU A 99 -0.75 2.63 -11.34
CA GLU A 99 -0.69 1.86 -10.10
C GLU A 99 0.27 0.68 -10.21
N LEU A 100 0.20 -0.10 -11.30
CA LEU A 100 1.14 -1.17 -11.57
C LEU A 100 2.56 -0.63 -11.73
N PHE A 101 2.75 0.51 -12.39
CA PHE A 101 4.08 1.09 -12.56
C PHE A 101 4.70 1.50 -11.23
N PHE A 102 3.96 2.21 -10.37
CA PHE A 102 4.48 2.64 -9.08
C PHE A 102 4.86 1.47 -8.17
N ILE A 103 3.99 0.46 -8.05
CA ILE A 103 4.28 -0.67 -7.16
C ILE A 103 5.46 -1.50 -7.67
N ILE A 104 5.54 -1.77 -8.98
CA ILE A 104 6.66 -2.53 -9.53
C ILE A 104 7.95 -1.71 -9.49
N LYS A 105 7.90 -0.39 -9.66
CA LYS A 105 9.07 0.48 -9.53
C LYS A 105 9.66 0.45 -8.12
N LYS A 106 8.81 0.36 -7.09
CA LYS A 106 9.25 0.19 -5.69
C LYS A 106 9.92 -1.17 -5.44
N LEU A 107 9.42 -2.23 -6.07
CA LEU A 107 9.98 -3.58 -5.94
C LEU A 107 11.23 -3.81 -6.79
N ASP A 108 11.26 -3.22 -7.99
CA ASP A 108 12.34 -3.30 -8.97
C ASP A 108 12.56 -1.92 -9.60
N GLY A 109 13.54 -1.20 -9.05
CA GLY A 109 13.93 0.14 -9.52
C GLY A 109 14.40 0.19 -10.98
N SER A 110 14.64 -0.94 -11.63
CA SER A 110 15.07 -0.99 -13.03
C SER A 110 13.91 -0.95 -14.04
N VAL A 111 12.67 -1.24 -13.61
CA VAL A 111 11.51 -1.34 -14.52
C VAL A 111 11.25 -0.02 -15.25
N GLN A 112 10.86 -0.13 -16.52
CA GLN A 112 10.43 0.99 -17.36
C GLN A 112 8.92 0.98 -17.57
N LYS A 113 8.35 2.17 -17.79
CA LYS A 113 6.90 2.32 -17.99
C LYS A 113 6.38 1.55 -19.22
N ASP A 114 7.22 1.37 -20.24
CA ASP A 114 6.84 0.59 -21.42
C ASP A 114 6.79 -0.92 -21.16
N ASP A 115 7.61 -1.44 -20.23
CA ASP A 115 7.50 -2.85 -19.77
C ASP A 115 6.15 -3.09 -19.08
N ILE A 116 5.71 -2.10 -18.30
CA ILE A 116 4.43 -2.14 -17.59
C ILE A 116 3.25 -2.06 -18.57
N LYS A 117 3.28 -1.14 -19.54
CA LYS A 117 2.25 -1.09 -20.59
C LYS A 117 2.14 -2.42 -21.34
N PHE A 118 3.28 -3.02 -21.69
CA PHE A 118 3.29 -4.32 -22.35
C PHE A 118 2.70 -5.44 -21.48
N ALA A 119 2.95 -5.41 -20.16
CA ALA A 119 2.33 -6.33 -19.22
C ALA A 119 0.81 -6.12 -19.13
N MET A 120 0.36 -4.87 -19.04
CA MET A 120 -1.05 -4.50 -19.00
C MET A 120 -1.78 -4.93 -20.28
N ASP A 121 -1.24 -4.64 -21.45
CA ASP A 121 -1.84 -5.03 -22.75
C ASP A 121 -2.03 -6.55 -22.88
N LYS A 122 -1.16 -7.34 -22.26
CA LYS A 122 -1.21 -8.80 -22.34
C LYS A 122 -2.10 -9.47 -21.29
N LEU A 123 -2.21 -8.86 -20.11
CA LEU A 123 -2.74 -9.53 -18.92
C LEU A 123 -4.00 -8.85 -18.36
N ALA A 124 -4.16 -7.54 -18.58
CA ALA A 124 -5.29 -6.78 -18.08
C ALA A 124 -6.53 -6.98 -18.95
N THR A 125 -7.71 -6.81 -18.36
CA THR A 125 -8.98 -6.73 -19.08
C THR A 125 -9.42 -5.28 -19.09
N ASN A 126 -9.61 -4.69 -20.27
CA ASN A 126 -9.96 -3.27 -20.43
C ASN A 126 -8.99 -2.30 -19.70
N GLY A 127 -7.69 -2.63 -19.68
CA GLY A 127 -6.67 -1.80 -19.01
C GLY A 127 -6.70 -1.89 -17.49
N GLN A 128 -7.47 -2.82 -16.92
CA GLN A 128 -7.54 -3.06 -15.48
C GLN A 128 -7.14 -4.50 -15.12
N MET A 129 -6.38 -4.63 -14.03
CA MET A 129 -5.86 -5.90 -13.55
C MET A 129 -6.45 -6.26 -12.19
N ASN A 130 -7.10 -7.42 -12.11
CA ASN A 130 -7.61 -7.93 -10.83
C ASN A 130 -6.53 -8.69 -10.05
N TYR A 131 -6.86 -9.09 -8.82
CA TYR A 131 -5.97 -9.81 -7.92
C TYR A 131 -5.40 -11.11 -8.51
N ASP A 132 -6.22 -11.91 -9.19
CA ASP A 132 -5.80 -13.20 -9.76
C ASP A 132 -4.73 -13.04 -10.85
N THR A 133 -4.82 -11.96 -11.63
CA THR A 133 -3.82 -11.64 -12.64
C THR A 133 -2.56 -11.06 -12.00
N PHE A 134 -2.72 -10.12 -11.07
CA PHE A 134 -1.60 -9.47 -10.38
C PHE A 134 -0.75 -10.46 -9.57
N SER A 135 -1.40 -11.35 -8.81
CA SER A 135 -0.71 -12.36 -8.00
C SER A 135 0.21 -13.26 -8.85
N LYS A 136 -0.18 -13.62 -10.08
CA LYS A 136 0.67 -14.37 -11.02
C LYS A 136 1.92 -13.62 -11.46
N ILE A 137 1.87 -12.28 -11.52
CA ILE A 137 3.03 -11.45 -11.84
C ILE A 137 3.96 -11.40 -10.64
N VAL A 138 3.42 -11.09 -9.46
CA VAL A 138 4.19 -10.95 -8.23
C VAL A 138 4.86 -12.26 -7.83
N SER A 139 4.19 -13.41 -7.92
CA SER A 139 4.82 -14.71 -7.61
C SER A 139 6.07 -14.95 -8.45
N LYS A 140 6.09 -14.55 -9.73
CA LYS A 140 7.27 -14.68 -10.60
C LYS A 140 8.41 -13.72 -10.24
N LEU A 141 8.11 -12.60 -9.58
CA LEU A 141 9.09 -11.61 -9.15
C LEU A 141 9.69 -11.98 -7.79
N VAL A 142 8.87 -12.52 -6.87
CA VAL A 142 9.26 -12.85 -5.49
C VAL A 142 9.93 -14.22 -5.37
N GLU A 143 9.74 -15.13 -6.34
CA GLU A 143 10.41 -16.44 -6.39
C GLU A 143 11.85 -16.43 -6.99
N LYS A 144 12.41 -15.24 -7.26
CA LYS A 144 13.83 -15.10 -7.65
C LYS A 144 14.73 -14.93 -6.44
#